data_AF-A0A553DSE8-F1
#
_entry.id   AF-A0A553DSE8-F1
#
_cell.length_a   1.000
_cell.length_b   1.000
_cell.length_c   1.000
_cell.angle_alpha   90.00
_cell.angle_beta   90.00
_cell.angle_gamma   90.00
#
_symmetry.space_group_name_H-M   'P 1'
#
loop_
_entity.id
_entity.type
_entity.pdbx_description
1 polymer ?
#
loop_
_entity_poly.entity_id
_entity_poly.type
_entity_poly.pdbx_seq_one_letter_code
_entity_poly.pdbx_strand_id
1 'polypeptide(L)'
;MKESIVIKNLGPLKDIHIEEIKPFTVFIGESGSGKSTLMKVISLFRWIYKMHNIHSYYIKSNVNSPFEIDNIYSYFENCGIKEFIKSDTKIIYKTTFDNGVNYWIQYYQNDLYFSKQTINASDLSFNKISFISETRNIIPLWANKGATLTGGNLGFYFHEVFKDFDLASDAIKDVDLKHLDLKFSVKKDPLGKNYRIESKNNEKFDIEFKNSSSGTQTSVPILLISQFFAQNFKFEDAFNNSVLKYLSSDNRLTDFKAVKNLSDIKNKKIYIHIEEPELSLFPDAQCKLMDDLIRNCFINNVNPVELLLSTHSPYIVNYLNLLIKRFDKKTSESKYNYDDLAVYQVADGGLINLMAQNERLVNTNPLSDTINDIYNEYEKLG
;
A
#
# COMPACT_ATOMS: atom_id res chain seq x y z
N MET A 1 -6.05 10.89 13.55
CA MET A 1 -6.91 9.75 13.14
C MET A 1 -6.09 8.46 13.21
N LYS A 2 -6.58 7.47 13.96
CA LYS A 2 -6.00 6.13 14.14
C LYS A 2 -6.92 5.07 13.54
N GLU A 3 -6.36 3.99 13.00
CA GLU A 3 -7.09 2.89 12.36
C GLU A 3 -6.87 1.59 13.13
N SER A 4 -7.91 0.78 13.27
CA SER A 4 -7.83 -0.56 13.87
C SER A 4 -8.64 -1.55 13.05
N ILE A 5 -8.27 -2.83 13.11
CA ILE A 5 -8.96 -3.90 12.39
C ILE A 5 -9.05 -5.18 13.21
N VAL A 6 -10.21 -5.84 13.13
CA VAL A 6 -10.47 -7.18 13.66
C VAL A 6 -10.97 -8.05 12.52
N ILE A 7 -10.42 -9.25 12.36
CA ILE A 7 -10.86 -10.23 11.36
C ILE A 7 -11.04 -11.58 12.05
N LYS A 8 -12.19 -12.22 11.83
CA LYS A 8 -12.47 -13.57 12.28
C LYS A 8 -12.91 -14.44 11.09
N ASN A 9 -12.36 -15.65 11.02
CA ASN A 9 -12.74 -16.71 10.08
C ASN A 9 -12.76 -16.27 8.61
N LEU A 10 -11.66 -15.71 8.12
CA LEU A 10 -11.47 -15.33 6.71
C LEU A 10 -10.30 -16.13 6.09
N GLY A 11 -10.62 -17.23 5.41
CA GLY A 11 -9.61 -18.09 4.77
C GLY A 11 -8.57 -18.58 5.80
N PRO A 12 -7.26 -18.27 5.61
CA PRO A 12 -6.21 -18.64 6.56
C PRO A 12 -6.24 -17.80 7.85
N LEU A 13 -6.93 -16.66 7.87
CA LEU A 13 -7.01 -15.77 9.03
C LEU A 13 -8.15 -16.23 9.97
N LYS A 14 -7.80 -16.70 11.16
CA LYS A 14 -8.76 -17.23 12.15
C LYS A 14 -9.21 -16.16 13.14
N ASP A 15 -8.26 -15.49 13.79
CA ASP A 15 -8.52 -14.39 14.72
C ASP A 15 -7.38 -13.37 14.66
N ILE A 16 -7.65 -12.24 14.03
CA ILE A 16 -6.70 -11.14 13.85
C ILE A 16 -7.23 -9.93 14.60
N HIS A 17 -6.36 -9.32 15.38
CA HIS A 17 -6.65 -8.05 16.04
C HIS A 17 -5.42 -7.13 15.94
N ILE A 18 -5.60 -6.00 15.25
CA ILE A 18 -4.63 -4.90 15.23
C ILE A 18 -5.30 -3.70 15.86
N GLU A 19 -4.84 -3.33 17.06
CA GLU A 19 -5.39 -2.20 17.84
C GLU A 19 -5.09 -0.84 17.19
N GLU A 20 -3.92 -0.72 16.58
CA GLU A 20 -3.51 0.46 15.82
C GLU A 20 -2.65 0.03 14.63
N ILE A 21 -3.12 0.33 13.42
CA ILE A 21 -2.29 0.23 12.21
C ILE A 21 -1.32 1.43 12.24
N LYS A 22 -0.03 1.14 12.41
CA LYS A 22 1.02 2.16 12.57
C LYS A 22 1.44 2.76 11.23
N PRO A 23 1.99 4.00 11.22
CA PRO A 23 2.47 4.67 10.02
C PRO A 23 3.40 3.83 9.14
N PHE A 24 4.19 2.94 9.74
CA PHE A 24 4.87 1.87 9.01
C PHE A 24 4.51 0.52 9.64
N THR A 25 3.84 -0.34 8.87
CA THR A 25 3.46 -1.70 9.31
C THR A 25 4.06 -2.75 8.38
N VAL A 26 4.67 -3.79 8.95
CA VAL A 26 5.30 -4.90 8.21
C VAL A 26 4.70 -6.23 8.64
N PHE A 27 4.25 -7.04 7.68
CA PHE A 27 3.80 -8.41 7.90
C PHE A 27 4.82 -9.41 7.36
N ILE A 28 5.20 -10.37 8.21
CA ILE A 28 6.05 -11.50 7.84
C ILE A 28 5.37 -12.84 8.12
N GLY A 29 5.99 -13.95 7.74
CA GLY A 29 5.47 -15.29 7.93
C GLY A 29 5.51 -16.12 6.64
N GLU A 30 5.25 -17.40 6.74
CA GLU A 30 5.40 -18.37 5.63
C GLU A 30 4.43 -18.14 4.46
N SER A 31 4.74 -18.77 3.32
CA SER A 31 3.89 -18.69 2.13
C SER A 31 2.54 -19.34 2.42
N GLY A 32 1.45 -18.68 2.03
CA GLY A 32 0.10 -19.15 2.33
C GLY A 32 -0.40 -18.84 3.76
N SER A 33 0.39 -18.20 4.63
CA SER A 33 -0.04 -17.88 6.00
C SER A 33 -1.16 -16.83 6.10
N GLY A 34 -1.45 -16.10 5.01
CA GLY A 34 -2.51 -15.10 4.94
C GLY A 34 -2.05 -13.64 4.93
N LYS A 35 -0.74 -13.35 4.83
CA LYS A 35 -0.20 -11.98 4.74
C LYS A 35 -0.89 -11.15 3.66
N SER A 36 -0.92 -11.63 2.42
CA SER A 36 -1.59 -10.96 1.30
C SER A 36 -3.08 -10.78 1.56
N THR A 37 -3.77 -11.80 2.09
CA THR A 37 -5.19 -11.69 2.46
C THR A 37 -5.43 -10.56 3.46
N LEU A 38 -4.59 -10.46 4.50
CA LEU A 38 -4.69 -9.41 5.51
C LEU A 38 -4.48 -8.01 4.88
N MET A 39 -3.45 -7.85 4.06
CA MET A 39 -3.19 -6.59 3.36
C MET A 39 -4.34 -6.18 2.44
N LYS A 40 -4.88 -7.12 1.67
CA LYS A 40 -5.98 -6.90 0.72
C LYS A 40 -7.25 -6.48 1.46
N VAL A 41 -7.55 -7.09 2.61
CA VAL A 41 -8.69 -6.70 3.45
C VAL A 41 -8.52 -5.31 4.04
N ILE A 42 -7.33 -4.98 4.58
CA ILE A 42 -7.04 -3.63 5.09
C ILE A 42 -7.23 -2.60 3.97
N SER A 43 -6.66 -2.86 2.79
CA SER A 43 -6.79 -1.99 1.62
C SER A 43 -8.26 -1.83 1.17
N LEU A 44 -9.03 -2.91 1.16
CA LEU A 44 -10.45 -2.89 0.81
C LEU A 44 -11.27 -2.06 1.80
N PHE A 45 -11.12 -2.28 3.11
CA PHE A 45 -11.88 -1.55 4.11
C PHE A 45 -11.48 -0.07 4.20
N ARG A 46 -10.22 0.27 3.89
CA ARG A 46 -9.79 1.66 3.65
C ARG A 46 -10.50 2.29 2.46
N TRP A 47 -10.66 1.54 1.37
CA TRP A 47 -11.38 1.99 0.19
C TRP A 47 -12.88 2.17 0.47
N ILE A 48 -13.51 1.23 1.18
CA ILE A 48 -14.91 1.35 1.61
C ILE A 48 -15.09 2.59 2.49
N TYR A 49 -14.19 2.81 3.45
CA TYR A 49 -14.21 4.00 4.30
C TYR A 49 -14.05 5.29 3.49
N LYS A 50 -13.16 5.31 2.48
CA LYS A 50 -13.06 6.43 1.54
C LYS A 50 -14.39 6.67 0.82
N MET A 51 -15.05 5.63 0.33
CA MET A 51 -16.36 5.77 -0.34
C MET A 51 -17.43 6.28 0.61
N HIS A 52 -17.43 5.84 1.89
CA HIS A 52 -18.33 6.37 2.91
C HIS A 52 -18.10 7.87 3.19
N ASN A 53 -16.85 8.35 3.14
CA ASN A 53 -16.54 9.78 3.21
C ASN A 53 -17.05 10.55 1.99
N ILE A 54 -16.86 10.02 0.78
CA ILE A 54 -17.34 10.65 -0.45
C ILE A 54 -18.87 10.71 -0.43
N HIS A 55 -19.54 9.60 -0.11
CA HIS A 55 -20.98 9.54 0.07
C HIS A 55 -21.48 10.62 1.05
N SER A 56 -20.86 10.68 2.23
CA SER A 56 -21.19 11.67 3.26
C SER A 56 -21.00 13.11 2.78
N TYR A 57 -19.99 13.36 1.93
CA TYR A 57 -19.76 14.67 1.32
C TYR A 57 -20.91 15.06 0.39
N TYR A 58 -21.39 14.16 -0.48
CA TYR A 58 -22.54 14.43 -1.36
C TYR A 58 -23.80 14.75 -0.58
N ILE A 59 -24.18 13.88 0.36
CA ILE A 59 -25.42 14.03 1.13
C ILE A 59 -25.42 15.37 1.88
N LYS A 60 -24.28 15.73 2.51
CA LYS A 60 -24.18 17.02 3.19
C LYS A 60 -24.18 18.21 2.23
N SER A 61 -23.75 18.01 1.00
CA SER A 61 -23.77 19.03 -0.06
C SER A 61 -25.17 19.19 -0.69
N ASN A 62 -26.20 18.57 -0.10
CA ASN A 62 -27.58 18.50 -0.57
C ASN A 62 -27.73 17.83 -1.95
N VAL A 63 -26.86 16.86 -2.25
CA VAL A 63 -26.95 16.06 -3.47
C VAL A 63 -27.00 14.58 -3.11
N ASN A 64 -27.80 13.80 -3.83
CA ASN A 64 -27.81 12.35 -3.65
C ASN A 64 -26.43 11.78 -3.97
N SER A 65 -25.98 10.83 -3.16
CA SER A 65 -24.74 10.15 -3.48
C SER A 65 -24.99 9.08 -4.55
N PRO A 66 -24.16 9.00 -5.60
CA PRO A 66 -24.20 7.90 -6.56
C PRO A 66 -23.52 6.63 -6.03
N PHE A 67 -22.98 6.68 -4.80
CA PHE A 67 -22.22 5.59 -4.21
C PHE A 67 -23.11 4.82 -3.24
N GLU A 68 -23.60 3.69 -3.71
CA GLU A 68 -24.18 2.64 -2.88
C GLU A 68 -23.30 1.38 -3.04
N ILE A 69 -22.99 0.74 -1.91
CA ILE A 69 -22.21 -0.49 -1.89
C ILE A 69 -23.22 -1.64 -1.87
N ASP A 70 -23.83 -1.87 -3.03
CA ASP A 70 -24.95 -2.82 -3.15
C ASP A 70 -24.50 -4.27 -3.12
N ASN A 71 -23.27 -4.54 -3.58
CA ASN A 71 -22.74 -5.90 -3.69
C ASN A 71 -21.30 -5.99 -3.21
N ILE A 72 -21.11 -6.21 -1.91
CA ILE A 72 -19.79 -6.39 -1.29
C ILE A 72 -19.00 -7.57 -1.90
N TYR A 73 -19.70 -8.61 -2.40
CA TYR A 73 -19.05 -9.78 -3.01
C TYR A 73 -18.26 -9.44 -4.27
N SER A 74 -18.74 -8.50 -5.08
CA SER A 74 -17.99 -8.05 -6.27
C SER A 74 -16.62 -7.49 -5.90
N TYR A 75 -16.53 -6.77 -4.77
CA TYR A 75 -15.27 -6.25 -4.26
C TYR A 75 -14.38 -7.36 -3.67
N PHE A 76 -14.96 -8.35 -2.99
CA PHE A 76 -14.22 -9.53 -2.54
C PHE A 76 -13.68 -10.35 -3.70
N GLU A 77 -14.43 -10.47 -4.80
CA GLU A 77 -14.01 -11.13 -6.03
C GLU A 77 -12.83 -10.40 -6.68
N ASN A 78 -12.94 -9.09 -6.86
CA ASN A 78 -11.85 -8.26 -7.37
C ASN A 78 -10.60 -8.35 -6.49
N CYS A 79 -10.76 -8.43 -5.17
CA CYS A 79 -9.65 -8.60 -4.24
C CYS A 79 -9.13 -10.06 -4.20
N GLY A 80 -9.75 -11.01 -4.89
CA GLY A 80 -9.37 -12.42 -4.86
C GLY A 80 -9.52 -13.07 -3.48
N ILE A 81 -10.49 -12.59 -2.67
CA ILE A 81 -10.76 -13.10 -1.31
C ILE A 81 -12.18 -13.67 -1.15
N LYS A 82 -13.00 -13.66 -2.22
CA LYS A 82 -14.38 -14.18 -2.20
C LYS A 82 -14.45 -15.63 -1.71
N GLU A 83 -13.52 -16.48 -2.15
CA GLU A 83 -13.46 -17.90 -1.78
C GLU A 83 -13.12 -18.12 -0.30
N PHE A 84 -12.58 -17.10 0.38
CA PHE A 84 -12.24 -17.15 1.80
C PHE A 84 -13.40 -16.77 2.72
N ILE A 85 -14.46 -16.21 2.15
CA ILE A 85 -15.65 -15.78 2.89
C ILE A 85 -16.49 -17.01 3.28
N LYS A 86 -16.80 -17.11 4.57
CA LYS A 86 -17.66 -18.11 5.19
C LYS A 86 -18.86 -17.40 5.84
N SER A 87 -19.89 -18.18 6.20
CA SER A 87 -21.09 -17.65 6.86
C SER A 87 -20.81 -16.98 8.21
N ASP A 88 -19.72 -17.36 8.87
CA ASP A 88 -19.27 -16.84 10.16
C ASP A 88 -18.09 -15.85 10.05
N THR A 89 -17.69 -15.48 8.84
CA THR A 89 -16.66 -14.45 8.63
C THR A 89 -17.11 -13.13 9.21
N LYS A 90 -16.23 -12.51 9.99
CA LYS A 90 -16.46 -11.18 10.57
C LYS A 90 -15.27 -10.28 10.34
N ILE A 91 -15.50 -9.08 9.82
CA ILE A 91 -14.45 -8.06 9.68
C ILE A 91 -14.97 -6.78 10.30
N ILE A 92 -14.21 -6.16 11.21
CA ILE A 92 -14.52 -4.85 11.78
C ILE A 92 -13.33 -3.95 11.52
N TYR A 93 -13.53 -2.87 10.78
CA TYR A 93 -12.55 -1.81 10.58
C TYR A 93 -13.05 -0.55 11.28
N LYS A 94 -12.19 0.09 12.08
CA LYS A 94 -12.55 1.25 12.89
C LYS A 94 -11.56 2.39 12.67
N THR A 95 -12.08 3.61 12.53
CA THR A 95 -11.30 4.84 12.59
C THR A 95 -11.65 5.61 13.86
N THR A 96 -10.63 6.11 14.56
CA THR A 96 -10.78 6.90 15.79
C THR A 96 -10.08 8.24 15.61
N PHE A 97 -10.82 9.33 15.83
CA PHE A 97 -10.34 10.70 15.73
C PHE A 97 -9.80 11.18 17.07
N ASP A 98 -8.98 12.23 17.05
CA ASP A 98 -8.28 12.72 18.24
C ASP A 98 -9.26 13.32 19.29
N ASN A 99 -10.47 13.67 18.85
CA ASN A 99 -11.59 14.08 19.70
C ASN A 99 -12.37 12.90 20.33
N GLY A 100 -11.91 11.65 20.14
CA GLY A 100 -12.54 10.44 20.66
C GLY A 100 -13.72 9.90 19.81
N VAL A 101 -14.17 10.63 18.79
CA VAL A 101 -15.20 10.15 17.86
C VAL A 101 -14.67 8.97 17.07
N ASN A 102 -15.48 7.93 16.94
CA ASN A 102 -15.13 6.76 16.14
C ASN A 102 -16.21 6.41 15.13
N TYR A 103 -15.75 5.85 14.01
CA TYR A 103 -16.59 5.28 12.96
C TYR A 103 -16.10 3.85 12.71
N TRP A 104 -17.03 2.91 12.59
CA TRP A 104 -16.69 1.53 12.23
C TRP A 104 -17.51 1.05 11.04
N ILE A 105 -16.92 0.13 10.30
CA ILE A 105 -17.51 -0.64 9.21
C ILE A 105 -17.37 -2.11 9.60
N GLN A 106 -18.47 -2.85 9.59
CA GLN A 106 -18.49 -4.27 9.92
C GLN A 106 -19.06 -5.08 8.77
N TYR A 107 -18.33 -6.08 8.31
CA TYR A 107 -18.88 -7.16 7.50
C TYR A 107 -19.22 -8.34 8.40
N TYR A 108 -20.47 -8.82 8.34
CA TYR A 108 -20.94 -9.99 9.08
C TYR A 108 -22.22 -10.52 8.43
N GLN A 109 -22.44 -11.84 8.44
CA GLN A 109 -23.66 -12.47 7.89
C GLN A 109 -24.01 -11.98 6.47
N ASN A 110 -23.00 -11.88 5.61
CA ASN A 110 -23.12 -11.45 4.20
C ASN A 110 -23.48 -9.99 3.96
N ASP A 111 -23.61 -9.17 4.99
CA ASP A 111 -23.94 -7.76 4.89
C ASP A 111 -22.84 -6.84 5.43
N LEU A 112 -22.88 -5.58 4.97
CA LEU A 112 -21.98 -4.53 5.39
C LEU A 112 -22.74 -3.49 6.23
N TYR A 113 -22.32 -3.32 7.47
CA TYR A 113 -22.92 -2.42 8.44
C TYR A 113 -21.99 -1.23 8.73
N PHE A 114 -22.58 -0.05 8.89
CA PHE A 114 -21.87 1.17 9.24
C PHE A 114 -22.35 1.68 10.59
N SER A 115 -21.42 2.13 11.43
CA SER A 115 -21.73 2.77 12.72
C SER A 115 -22.70 3.96 12.62
N LYS A 116 -22.64 4.69 11.50
CA LYS A 116 -23.50 5.83 11.16
C LYS A 116 -23.77 5.82 9.66
N GLN A 117 -24.92 6.35 9.25
CA GLN A 117 -25.24 6.50 7.83
C GLN A 117 -24.35 7.54 7.13
N THR A 118 -23.90 8.58 7.84
CA THR A 118 -22.96 9.57 7.30
C THR A 118 -21.90 9.96 8.33
N ILE A 119 -20.73 10.38 7.83
CA ILE A 119 -19.62 10.97 8.58
C ILE A 119 -19.87 12.46 8.76
N ASN A 120 -19.65 12.99 9.97
CA ASN A 120 -19.79 14.42 10.25
C ASN A 120 -18.84 15.28 9.41
N ALA A 121 -19.23 16.53 9.09
CA ALA A 121 -18.41 17.42 8.27
C ALA A 121 -17.03 17.71 8.90
N SER A 122 -16.95 17.80 10.23
CA SER A 122 -15.69 17.97 10.97
C SER A 122 -14.73 16.80 10.78
N ASP A 123 -15.27 15.60 10.57
CA ASP A 123 -14.56 14.32 10.62
C ASP A 123 -14.31 13.76 9.20
N LEU A 124 -14.75 14.47 8.16
CA LEU A 124 -14.47 14.07 6.77
C LEU A 124 -12.97 13.91 6.55
N SER A 125 -12.64 12.89 5.77
CA SER A 125 -11.30 12.54 5.34
C SER A 125 -11.31 12.19 3.86
N PHE A 126 -10.18 12.43 3.18
CA PHE A 126 -10.02 12.04 1.78
C PHE A 126 -8.66 11.40 1.56
N ASN A 127 -8.69 10.11 1.21
CA ASN A 127 -7.49 9.29 1.17
C ASN A 127 -7.27 8.72 -0.24
N LYS A 128 -6.02 8.43 -0.58
CA LYS A 128 -5.65 7.61 -1.76
C LYS A 128 -5.05 6.30 -1.27
N ILE A 129 -5.56 5.20 -1.81
CA ILE A 129 -5.05 3.87 -1.57
C ILE A 129 -4.28 3.46 -2.84
N SER A 130 -3.03 3.05 -2.68
CA SER A 130 -2.21 2.44 -3.71
C SER A 130 -1.81 1.04 -3.23
N PHE A 131 -1.95 0.06 -4.11
CA PHE A 131 -1.59 -1.34 -3.84
C PHE A 131 -0.63 -1.81 -4.92
N ILE A 132 0.64 -1.93 -4.55
CA ILE A 132 1.75 -2.34 -5.40
C ILE A 132 1.94 -3.85 -5.22
N SER A 133 1.20 -4.63 -6.00
CA SER A 133 1.23 -6.09 -5.96
C SER A 133 2.51 -6.69 -6.56
N GLU A 134 2.74 -7.99 -6.33
CA GLU A 134 3.81 -8.77 -6.96
C GLU A 134 3.72 -8.78 -8.51
N THR A 135 2.50 -8.68 -9.06
CA THR A 135 2.22 -8.67 -10.50
C THR A 135 2.82 -7.46 -11.23
N ARG A 136 3.41 -6.50 -10.49
CA ARG A 136 4.19 -5.39 -11.04
C ARG A 136 5.34 -5.87 -11.94
N ASN A 137 5.84 -7.10 -11.75
CA ASN A 137 6.83 -7.73 -12.63
C ASN A 137 6.40 -7.80 -14.10
N ILE A 138 5.10 -7.73 -14.41
CA ILE A 138 4.55 -7.75 -15.77
C ILE A 138 4.56 -6.35 -16.42
N ILE A 139 4.63 -5.27 -15.61
CA ILE A 139 4.56 -3.87 -16.11
C ILE A 139 5.53 -3.58 -17.25
N PRO A 140 6.83 -3.95 -17.20
CA PRO A 140 7.77 -3.62 -18.28
C PRO A 140 7.31 -4.19 -19.64
N LEU A 141 6.79 -5.42 -19.65
CA LEU A 141 6.28 -6.07 -20.86
C LEU A 141 4.96 -5.46 -21.32
N TRP A 142 4.06 -5.17 -20.39
CA TRP A 142 2.75 -4.58 -20.69
C TRP A 142 2.88 -3.16 -21.24
N ALA A 143 3.66 -2.32 -20.55
CA ALA A 143 3.87 -0.93 -20.91
C ALA A 143 4.54 -0.79 -22.29
N ASN A 144 5.42 -1.73 -22.65
CA ASN A 144 6.05 -1.76 -23.96
C ASN A 144 5.09 -2.16 -25.11
N LYS A 145 4.11 -3.03 -24.84
CA LYS A 145 3.15 -3.48 -25.87
C LYS A 145 2.11 -2.42 -26.25
N GLY A 146 1.99 -1.34 -25.46
CA GLY A 146 1.18 -0.16 -25.81
C GLY A 146 -0.26 -0.50 -26.23
N ALA A 147 -0.75 0.14 -27.29
CA ALA A 147 -2.10 0.01 -27.82
C ALA A 147 -2.45 -1.37 -28.43
N THR A 148 -1.48 -2.30 -28.53
CA THR A 148 -1.73 -3.64 -29.11
C THR A 148 -2.42 -4.60 -28.13
N LEU A 149 -2.51 -4.24 -26.86
CA LEU A 149 -3.22 -5.00 -25.81
C LEU A 149 -4.55 -4.35 -25.39
N THR A 150 -5.14 -3.53 -26.26
CA THR A 150 -6.44 -2.90 -25.96
C THR A 150 -7.50 -3.97 -25.66
N GLY A 151 -8.02 -3.96 -24.42
CA GLY A 151 -9.00 -4.94 -23.93
C GLY A 151 -8.44 -6.16 -23.20
N GLY A 152 -7.10 -6.31 -23.07
CA GLY A 152 -6.51 -7.36 -22.25
C GLY A 152 -6.77 -7.14 -20.75
N ASN A 153 -7.13 -8.21 -20.02
CA ASN A 153 -7.34 -8.17 -18.57
C ASN A 153 -6.45 -9.20 -17.86
N LEU A 154 -5.56 -8.76 -16.97
CA LEU A 154 -4.68 -9.63 -16.16
C LEU A 154 -5.05 -9.62 -14.68
N GLY A 155 -6.29 -9.24 -14.36
CA GLY A 155 -6.83 -9.21 -13.00
C GLY A 155 -6.71 -7.84 -12.34
N PHE A 156 -7.55 -7.62 -11.34
CA PHE A 156 -7.75 -6.34 -10.68
C PHE A 156 -6.44 -5.69 -10.18
N TYR A 157 -5.64 -6.42 -9.39
CA TYR A 157 -4.43 -5.84 -8.78
C TYR A 157 -3.35 -5.47 -9.80
N PHE A 158 -3.22 -6.22 -10.90
CA PHE A 158 -2.31 -5.84 -11.98
C PHE A 158 -2.73 -4.50 -12.59
N HIS A 159 -4.01 -4.32 -12.89
CA HIS A 159 -4.51 -3.08 -13.47
C HIS A 159 -4.42 -1.89 -12.51
N GLU A 160 -4.61 -2.12 -11.21
CA GLU A 160 -4.43 -1.07 -10.20
C GLU A 160 -2.97 -0.61 -10.11
N VAL A 161 -2.01 -1.53 -9.99
CA VAL A 161 -0.59 -1.15 -9.93
C VAL A 161 -0.10 -0.55 -11.25
N PHE A 162 -0.57 -1.05 -12.40
CA PHE A 162 -0.22 -0.49 -13.69
C PHE A 162 -0.78 0.93 -13.88
N LYS A 163 -2.03 1.18 -13.46
CA LYS A 163 -2.62 2.52 -13.49
C LYS A 163 -1.84 3.51 -12.63
N ASP A 164 -1.47 3.10 -11.41
CA ASP A 164 -0.66 3.94 -10.52
C ASP A 164 0.74 4.20 -11.10
N PHE A 165 1.36 3.20 -11.75
CA PHE A 165 2.62 3.36 -12.49
C PHE A 165 2.49 4.33 -13.67
N ASP A 166 1.43 4.19 -14.48
CA ASP A 166 1.19 5.03 -15.64
C ASP A 166 1.00 6.50 -15.24
N LEU A 167 0.19 6.75 -14.20
CA LEU A 167 0.02 8.07 -13.59
C LEU A 167 1.35 8.64 -13.08
N ALA A 168 2.14 7.83 -12.37
CA ALA A 168 3.41 8.27 -11.82
C ALA A 168 4.44 8.61 -12.92
N SER A 169 4.50 7.82 -13.99
CA SER A 169 5.39 8.05 -15.14
C SER A 169 5.02 9.28 -15.98
N ASP A 170 3.76 9.73 -15.93
CA ASP A 170 3.37 10.99 -16.55
C ASP A 170 3.92 12.19 -15.80
N ALA A 171 3.94 12.13 -14.47
CA ALA A 171 4.38 13.20 -13.61
C ALA A 171 5.91 13.24 -13.42
N ILE A 172 6.56 12.08 -13.27
CA ILE A 172 7.99 11.98 -12.97
C ILE A 172 8.72 11.48 -14.23
N LYS A 173 9.66 12.30 -14.72
CA LYS A 173 10.42 12.00 -15.95
C LYS A 173 11.60 11.08 -15.69
N ASP A 174 12.16 11.13 -14.50
CA ASP A 174 13.27 10.27 -14.12
C ASP A 174 13.33 10.02 -12.61
N VAL A 175 13.82 8.83 -12.25
CA VAL A 175 13.98 8.37 -10.88
C VAL A 175 15.34 7.71 -10.72
N ASP A 176 16.04 8.10 -9.67
CA ASP A 176 17.30 7.51 -9.27
C ASP A 176 17.08 6.22 -8.45
N LEU A 177 17.53 5.09 -8.97
CA LEU A 177 17.46 3.78 -8.30
C LEU A 177 18.76 3.55 -7.51
N LYS A 178 18.92 4.24 -6.38
CA LYS A 178 20.16 4.18 -5.57
C LYS A 178 20.50 2.75 -5.12
N HIS A 179 19.49 1.93 -4.88
CA HIS A 179 19.64 0.53 -4.50
C HIS A 179 20.27 -0.36 -5.59
N LEU A 180 20.27 0.07 -6.85
CA LEU A 180 20.88 -0.64 -7.98
C LEU A 180 21.98 0.15 -8.69
N ASP A 181 22.25 1.40 -8.27
CA ASP A 181 23.12 2.35 -8.97
C ASP A 181 22.70 2.63 -10.43
N LEU A 182 21.38 2.71 -10.65
CA LEU A 182 20.77 2.93 -11.95
C LEU A 182 19.90 4.19 -11.96
N LYS A 183 19.50 4.61 -13.15
CA LYS A 183 18.50 5.66 -13.37
C LYS A 183 17.39 5.11 -14.27
N PHE A 184 16.15 5.29 -13.86
CA PHE A 184 14.98 5.08 -14.70
C PHE A 184 14.57 6.40 -15.34
N SER A 185 14.27 6.40 -16.64
CA SER A 185 13.80 7.58 -17.35
C SER A 185 12.62 7.28 -18.28
N VAL A 186 11.72 8.25 -18.43
CA VAL A 186 10.54 8.21 -19.29
C VAL A 186 10.74 9.20 -20.42
N LYS A 187 10.97 8.70 -21.64
CA LYS A 187 11.11 9.50 -22.86
C LYS A 187 9.77 9.46 -23.60
N LYS A 188 9.17 10.62 -23.88
CA LYS A 188 7.95 10.70 -24.70
C LYS A 188 8.34 10.85 -26.17
N ASP A 189 7.83 9.96 -27.00
CA ASP A 189 7.97 10.02 -28.46
C ASP A 189 6.57 10.03 -29.12
N PRO A 190 6.46 10.23 -30.45
CA PRO A 190 5.16 10.23 -31.13
C PRO A 190 4.37 8.91 -31.04
N LEU A 191 5.04 7.80 -30.69
CA LEU A 191 4.44 6.47 -30.58
C LEU A 191 3.99 6.14 -29.14
N GLY A 192 4.47 6.88 -28.14
CA GLY A 192 4.03 6.79 -26.75
C GLY A 192 5.11 7.08 -25.71
N LYS A 193 4.98 6.44 -24.56
CA LYS A 193 6.00 6.49 -23.49
C LYS A 193 7.02 5.39 -23.73
N ASN A 194 8.28 5.77 -23.86
CA ASN A 194 9.42 4.88 -23.91
C ASN A 194 10.14 4.89 -22.55
N TYR A 195 10.25 3.71 -21.94
CA TYR A 195 10.82 3.52 -20.60
C TYR A 195 12.24 2.98 -20.72
N ARG A 196 13.19 3.67 -20.09
CA ARG A 196 14.63 3.41 -20.24
C ARG A 196 15.31 3.22 -18.89
N ILE A 197 16.37 2.41 -18.89
CA ILE A 197 17.27 2.20 -17.76
C ILE A 197 18.67 2.60 -18.21
N GLU A 198 19.25 3.54 -17.46
CA GLU A 198 20.55 4.16 -17.74
C GLU A 198 21.51 3.86 -16.58
N SER A 199 22.76 3.55 -16.89
CA SER A 199 23.81 3.42 -15.87
C SER A 199 24.19 4.77 -15.27
N LYS A 200 24.53 4.78 -13.98
CA LYS A 200 25.12 5.95 -13.33
C LYS A 200 26.64 6.00 -13.44
N ASN A 201 27.31 4.85 -13.40
CA ASN A 201 28.77 4.76 -13.27
C ASN A 201 29.43 3.75 -14.25
N ASN A 202 30.73 4.01 -14.48
CA ASN A 202 31.78 3.22 -15.18
C ASN A 202 31.56 2.86 -16.67
N GLU A 203 30.41 2.34 -17.08
CA GLU A 203 30.12 2.03 -18.49
C GLU A 203 28.74 2.56 -18.87
N LYS A 204 28.68 3.50 -19.83
CA LYS A 204 27.43 4.10 -20.28
C LYS A 204 26.62 3.05 -21.05
N PHE A 205 25.52 2.58 -20.47
CA PHE A 205 24.51 1.85 -21.19
C PHE A 205 23.16 2.54 -21.05
N ASP A 206 22.33 2.39 -22.08
CA ASP A 206 20.95 2.84 -22.10
C ASP A 206 20.11 1.76 -22.79
N ILE A 207 19.32 1.04 -21.99
CA ILE A 207 18.51 -0.09 -22.45
C ILE A 207 17.03 0.17 -22.18
N GLU A 208 16.16 -0.53 -22.91
CA GLU A 208 14.73 -0.49 -22.64
C GLU A 208 14.43 -1.17 -21.29
N PHE A 209 13.46 -0.61 -20.56
CA PHE A 209 13.06 -1.11 -19.24
C PHE A 209 12.69 -2.59 -19.24
N LYS A 210 11.99 -3.06 -20.29
CA LYS A 210 11.64 -4.48 -20.47
C LYS A 210 12.84 -5.44 -20.62
N ASN A 211 14.00 -4.91 -20.98
CA ASN A 211 15.23 -5.70 -21.19
C ASN A 211 16.18 -5.60 -19.98
N SER A 212 15.80 -4.88 -18.93
CA SER A 212 16.60 -4.75 -17.70
C SER A 212 16.51 -6.01 -16.82
N SER A 213 17.34 -6.11 -15.78
CA SER A 213 17.29 -7.24 -14.85
C SER A 213 15.95 -7.34 -14.13
N SER A 214 15.55 -8.55 -13.73
CA SER A 214 14.28 -8.77 -13.01
C SER A 214 14.17 -7.92 -11.75
N GLY A 215 15.25 -7.77 -10.98
CA GLY A 215 15.29 -6.88 -9.81
C GLY A 215 15.07 -5.40 -10.15
N THR A 216 15.53 -4.93 -11.32
CA THR A 216 15.23 -3.58 -11.82
C THR A 216 13.75 -3.45 -12.20
N GLN A 217 13.23 -4.46 -12.91
CA GLN A 217 11.84 -4.52 -13.36
C GLN A 217 10.82 -4.49 -12.21
N THR A 218 11.12 -5.16 -11.10
CA THR A 218 10.23 -5.21 -9.93
C THR A 218 10.37 -4.00 -9.01
N SER A 219 11.55 -3.37 -8.93
CA SER A 219 11.81 -2.26 -8.01
C SER A 219 11.43 -0.87 -8.55
N VAL A 220 11.53 -0.66 -9.88
CA VAL A 220 11.15 0.60 -10.51
C VAL A 220 9.71 1.02 -10.21
N PRO A 221 8.68 0.16 -10.37
CA PRO A 221 7.31 0.53 -10.05
C PRO A 221 7.13 0.92 -8.58
N ILE A 222 7.79 0.21 -7.65
CA ILE A 222 7.77 0.55 -6.23
C ILE A 222 8.26 1.98 -6.01
N LEU A 223 9.44 2.31 -6.55
CA LEU A 223 10.07 3.58 -6.25
C LEU A 223 9.36 4.75 -6.95
N LEU A 224 8.97 4.57 -8.20
CA LEU A 224 8.25 5.59 -8.98
C LEU A 224 6.88 5.91 -8.36
N ILE A 225 6.09 4.88 -8.03
CA ILE A 225 4.75 5.04 -7.44
C ILE A 225 4.86 5.66 -6.04
N SER A 226 5.78 5.17 -5.20
CA SER A 226 5.96 5.71 -3.85
C SER A 226 6.41 7.17 -3.86
N GLN A 227 7.36 7.53 -4.73
CA GLN A 227 7.79 8.92 -4.91
C GLN A 227 6.63 9.80 -5.39
N PHE A 228 5.90 9.36 -6.42
CA PHE A 228 4.78 10.12 -6.97
C PHE A 228 3.71 10.40 -5.92
N PHE A 229 3.22 9.38 -5.22
CA PHE A 229 2.18 9.61 -4.24
C PHE A 229 2.66 10.39 -3.02
N ALA A 230 3.89 10.17 -2.58
CA ALA A 230 4.43 10.90 -1.44
C ALA A 230 4.72 12.38 -1.74
N GLN A 231 5.12 12.72 -2.97
CA GLN A 231 5.68 14.04 -3.30
C GLN A 231 4.89 14.84 -4.35
N ASN A 232 4.24 14.19 -5.30
CA ASN A 232 3.65 14.85 -6.47
C ASN A 232 2.13 14.71 -6.58
N PHE A 233 1.51 13.79 -5.84
CA PHE A 233 0.07 13.57 -5.93
C PHE A 233 -0.73 14.76 -5.41
N LYS A 234 -1.62 15.25 -6.27
CA LYS A 234 -2.52 16.37 -5.98
C LYS A 234 -3.86 15.86 -5.53
N PHE A 235 -4.12 15.98 -4.23
CA PHE A 235 -5.41 15.61 -3.65
C PHE A 235 -6.58 16.40 -4.27
N GLU A 236 -6.36 17.67 -4.63
CA GLU A 236 -7.38 18.56 -5.22
C GLU A 236 -7.93 18.01 -6.53
N ASP A 237 -7.05 17.70 -7.46
CA ASP A 237 -7.42 17.11 -8.75
C ASP A 237 -8.17 15.78 -8.55
N ALA A 238 -7.67 14.92 -7.64
CA ALA A 238 -8.30 13.63 -7.37
C ALA A 238 -9.69 13.78 -6.71
N PHE A 239 -9.85 14.72 -5.79
CA PHE A 239 -11.13 15.00 -5.13
C PHE A 239 -12.13 15.57 -6.13
N ASN A 240 -11.73 16.59 -6.89
CA ASN A 240 -12.55 17.22 -7.91
C ASN A 240 -12.99 16.19 -8.95
N ASN A 241 -12.09 15.32 -9.41
CA ASN A 241 -12.46 14.23 -10.32
C ASN A 241 -13.43 13.23 -9.69
N SER A 242 -13.32 12.95 -8.39
CA SER A 242 -14.26 12.05 -7.68
C SER A 242 -15.62 12.67 -7.44
N VAL A 243 -15.71 14.00 -7.29
CA VAL A 243 -16.94 14.73 -6.99
C VAL A 243 -17.63 15.26 -8.26
N LEU A 244 -16.88 15.95 -9.12
CA LEU A 244 -17.40 16.62 -10.31
C LEU A 244 -17.85 15.64 -11.40
N LYS A 245 -17.15 14.51 -11.57
CA LYS A 245 -17.49 13.53 -12.61
C LYS A 245 -18.96 13.09 -12.54
N TYR A 246 -19.51 12.99 -11.33
CA TYR A 246 -20.90 12.58 -11.12
C TYR A 246 -21.89 13.76 -11.11
N LEU A 247 -21.48 14.92 -10.61
CA LEU A 247 -22.34 16.12 -10.65
C LEU A 247 -22.62 16.56 -12.09
N SER A 248 -21.63 16.42 -12.97
CA SER A 248 -21.76 16.72 -14.40
C SER A 248 -22.63 15.70 -15.15
N SER A 249 -22.68 14.43 -14.73
CA SER A 249 -23.53 13.43 -15.39
C SER A 249 -25.01 13.53 -15.03
N ASP A 250 -25.36 14.19 -13.93
CA ASP A 250 -26.75 14.29 -13.41
C ASP A 250 -27.34 15.70 -13.58
N ASN A 251 -26.64 16.64 -14.26
CA ASN A 251 -27.05 18.06 -14.42
C ASN A 251 -27.34 18.82 -13.10
N ARG A 252 -26.86 18.33 -11.94
CA ARG A 252 -27.15 18.91 -10.60
C ARG A 252 -26.08 19.89 -10.09
N LEU A 253 -25.25 20.40 -10.99
CA LEU A 253 -24.21 21.40 -10.65
C LEU A 253 -24.81 22.64 -9.96
N THR A 254 -26.05 23.00 -10.28
CA THR A 254 -26.77 24.14 -9.68
C THR A 254 -27.22 23.91 -8.24
N ASP A 255 -27.45 22.65 -7.85
CA ASP A 255 -27.95 22.29 -6.52
C ASP A 255 -26.82 22.03 -5.52
N PHE A 256 -25.61 21.87 -6.03
CA PHE A 256 -24.42 21.57 -5.25
C PHE A 256 -24.01 22.73 -4.34
N LYS A 257 -24.01 22.48 -3.03
CA LYS A 257 -23.46 23.41 -2.03
C LYS A 257 -22.25 22.77 -1.36
N ALA A 258 -21.05 23.21 -1.71
CA ALA A 258 -19.83 22.70 -1.11
C ALA A 258 -19.85 22.85 0.42
N VAL A 259 -19.82 21.73 1.14
CA VAL A 259 -19.85 21.71 2.62
C VAL A 259 -18.49 22.04 3.21
N LYS A 260 -17.44 21.65 2.48
CA LYS A 260 -16.04 21.93 2.76
C LYS A 260 -15.29 21.97 1.45
N ASN A 261 -14.40 22.94 1.26
CA ASN A 261 -13.40 22.81 0.22
C ASN A 261 -12.41 21.71 0.63
N LEU A 262 -11.73 21.09 -0.32
CA LEU A 262 -10.74 20.08 0.02
C LEU A 262 -9.64 20.64 0.93
N SER A 263 -9.32 21.94 0.83
CA SER A 263 -8.42 22.64 1.76
C SER A 263 -8.85 22.48 3.23
N ASP A 264 -10.15 22.37 3.49
CA ASP A 264 -10.75 22.35 4.82
C ASP A 264 -10.91 20.93 5.39
N ILE A 265 -10.67 19.91 4.55
CA ILE A 265 -10.58 18.51 4.94
C ILE A 265 -9.18 18.29 5.53
N LYS A 266 -9.08 18.28 6.86
CA LYS A 266 -7.80 18.15 7.57
C LYS A 266 -7.15 16.77 7.40
N ASN A 267 -7.97 15.72 7.28
CA ASN A 267 -7.49 14.35 7.25
C ASN A 267 -7.31 13.89 5.80
N LYS A 268 -6.09 14.03 5.29
CA LYS A 268 -5.67 13.51 3.98
C LYS A 268 -4.50 12.56 4.17
N LYS A 269 -4.60 11.36 3.59
CA LYS A 269 -3.55 10.35 3.72
C LYS A 269 -3.39 9.54 2.44
N ILE A 270 -2.15 9.19 2.13
CA ILE A 270 -1.81 8.18 1.13
C ILE A 270 -1.52 6.88 1.88
N TYR A 271 -2.24 5.81 1.54
CA TYR A 271 -1.93 4.46 1.99
C TYR A 271 -1.23 3.72 0.86
N ILE A 272 0.03 3.34 1.06
CA ILE A 272 0.81 2.55 0.11
C ILE A 272 0.98 1.15 0.69
N HIS A 273 0.47 0.16 -0.02
CA HIS A 273 0.62 -1.26 0.32
C HIS A 273 1.56 -1.88 -0.70
N ILE A 274 2.61 -2.59 -0.27
CA ILE A 274 3.57 -3.23 -1.18
C ILE A 274 3.74 -4.68 -0.80
N GLU A 275 3.51 -5.58 -1.76
CA GLU A 275 3.77 -7.00 -1.60
C GLU A 275 5.17 -7.34 -2.10
N GLU A 276 5.91 -8.11 -1.28
CA GLU A 276 7.21 -8.66 -1.61
C GLU A 276 8.16 -7.64 -2.24
N PRO A 277 8.49 -6.53 -1.56
CA PRO A 277 9.40 -5.52 -2.09
C PRO A 277 10.77 -6.10 -2.48
N GLU A 278 11.18 -7.21 -1.87
CA GLU A 278 12.41 -7.95 -2.16
C GLU A 278 12.43 -8.73 -3.47
N LEU A 279 11.29 -8.90 -4.15
CA LEU A 279 11.17 -9.79 -5.30
C LEU A 279 12.26 -9.54 -6.35
N SER A 280 13.07 -10.57 -6.63
CA SER A 280 14.23 -10.55 -7.55
C SER A 280 15.41 -9.64 -7.16
N LEU A 281 15.43 -9.07 -5.95
CA LEU A 281 16.54 -8.24 -5.46
C LEU A 281 17.52 -9.05 -4.62
N PHE A 282 18.82 -8.80 -4.81
CA PHE A 282 19.87 -9.30 -3.93
C PHE A 282 19.79 -8.63 -2.54
N PRO A 283 20.18 -9.29 -1.44
CA PRO A 283 20.05 -8.77 -0.07
C PRO A 283 20.46 -7.31 0.13
N ASP A 284 21.64 -6.91 -0.36
CA ASP A 284 22.11 -5.52 -0.22
C ASP A 284 21.20 -4.50 -0.90
N ALA A 285 20.62 -4.87 -2.05
CA ALA A 285 19.69 -4.01 -2.78
C ALA A 285 18.33 -3.92 -2.05
N GLN A 286 17.90 -4.97 -1.34
CA GLN A 286 16.69 -4.93 -0.52
C GLN A 286 16.84 -3.89 0.61
N CYS A 287 17.97 -3.90 1.33
CA CYS A 287 18.28 -2.93 2.37
C CYS A 287 18.32 -1.49 1.85
N LYS A 288 18.96 -1.26 0.69
CA LYS A 288 19.00 0.08 0.08
C LYS A 288 17.64 0.51 -0.48
N LEU A 289 16.79 -0.42 -0.94
CA LEU A 289 15.42 -0.12 -1.34
C LEU A 289 14.61 0.37 -0.13
N MET A 290 14.82 -0.23 1.04
CA MET A 290 14.21 0.26 2.29
C MET A 290 14.65 1.69 2.60
N ASP A 291 15.93 2.02 2.44
CA ASP A 291 16.39 3.41 2.59
C ASP A 291 15.70 4.37 1.63
N ASP A 292 15.50 3.96 0.38
CA ASP A 292 14.80 4.73 -0.66
C ASP A 292 13.32 4.94 -0.32
N LEU A 293 12.62 3.90 0.15
CA LEU A 293 11.23 3.98 0.61
C LEU A 293 11.10 4.90 1.83
N ILE A 294 11.98 4.78 2.82
CA ILE A 294 11.98 5.65 4.00
C ILE A 294 12.17 7.11 3.60
N ARG A 295 13.12 7.37 2.69
CA ARG A 295 13.34 8.73 2.16
C ARG A 295 12.09 9.27 1.48
N ASN A 296 11.49 8.50 0.59
CA ASN A 296 10.35 8.97 -0.19
C ASN A 296 9.11 9.17 0.66
N CYS A 297 8.76 8.20 1.51
CA CYS A 297 7.50 8.16 2.23
C CYS A 297 7.50 8.94 3.55
N PHE A 298 8.65 9.15 4.19
CA PHE A 298 8.69 9.68 5.56
C PHE A 298 9.69 10.81 5.81
N ILE A 299 10.62 11.08 4.89
CA ILE A 299 11.61 12.17 5.04
C ILE A 299 11.31 13.31 4.06
N ASN A 300 11.14 12.97 2.78
CA ASN A 300 10.93 13.93 1.69
C ASN A 300 9.45 14.06 1.30
N ASN A 301 8.54 13.41 2.03
CA ASN A 301 7.12 13.38 1.69
C ASN A 301 6.47 14.75 1.90
N VAL A 302 5.72 15.20 0.90
CA VAL A 302 4.85 16.38 1.00
C VAL A 302 3.46 15.95 1.48
N ASN A 303 3.02 14.78 1.03
CA ASN A 303 1.77 14.18 1.45
C ASN A 303 2.00 13.29 2.69
N PRO A 304 1.06 13.23 3.66
CA PRO A 304 1.12 12.23 4.73
C PRO A 304 0.97 10.82 4.15
N VAL A 305 1.96 9.96 4.40
CA VAL A 305 1.98 8.57 3.91
C VAL A 305 1.90 7.60 5.08
N GLU A 306 1.20 6.51 4.85
CA GLU A 306 1.36 5.27 5.61
C GLU A 306 1.79 4.16 4.68
N LEU A 307 2.81 3.40 5.11
CA LEU A 307 3.40 2.32 4.35
C LEU A 307 3.08 0.98 5.02
N LEU A 308 2.55 0.05 4.25
CA LEU A 308 2.28 -1.31 4.69
C LEU A 308 2.98 -2.30 3.77
N LEU A 309 3.81 -3.18 4.32
CA LEU A 309 4.58 -4.17 3.56
C LEU A 309 4.21 -5.60 3.97
N SER A 310 4.21 -6.53 3.01
CA SER A 310 4.41 -7.96 3.29
C SER A 310 5.75 -8.40 2.75
N THR A 311 6.50 -9.18 3.54
CA THR A 311 7.82 -9.66 3.14
C THR A 311 8.14 -11.01 3.79
N HIS A 312 8.96 -11.78 3.12
CA HIS A 312 9.62 -12.98 3.63
C HIS A 312 11.09 -12.73 3.94
N SER A 313 11.60 -11.54 3.68
CA SER A 313 13.03 -11.26 3.72
C SER A 313 13.55 -11.09 5.15
N PRO A 314 14.47 -11.97 5.62
CA PRO A 314 15.20 -11.72 6.86
C PRO A 314 16.04 -10.45 6.79
N TYR A 315 16.50 -10.06 5.59
CA TYR A 315 17.33 -8.87 5.40
C TYR A 315 16.53 -7.60 5.65
N ILE A 316 15.31 -7.50 5.11
CA ILE A 316 14.43 -6.34 5.32
C ILE A 316 14.13 -6.18 6.82
N VAL A 317 13.72 -7.26 7.49
CA VAL A 317 13.36 -7.18 8.92
C VAL A 317 14.57 -6.83 9.80
N ASN A 318 15.72 -7.46 9.59
CA ASN A 318 16.92 -7.11 10.34
C ASN A 318 17.37 -5.67 10.04
N TYR A 319 17.17 -5.18 8.81
CA TYR A 319 17.50 -3.80 8.45
C TYR A 319 16.62 -2.78 9.19
N LEU A 320 15.37 -3.12 9.55
CA LEU A 320 14.54 -2.26 10.40
C LEU A 320 15.21 -1.95 11.74
N ASN A 321 15.90 -2.92 12.34
CA ASN A 321 16.65 -2.72 13.59
C ASN A 321 17.78 -1.69 13.43
N LEU A 322 18.45 -1.69 12.27
CA LEU A 322 19.44 -0.65 11.96
C LEU A 322 18.78 0.72 11.80
N LEU A 323 17.64 0.82 11.11
CA LEU A 323 16.88 2.07 10.95
C LEU A 323 16.41 2.64 12.30
N ILE A 324 15.96 1.78 13.22
CA ILE A 324 15.61 2.16 14.59
C ILE A 324 16.84 2.67 15.33
N LYS A 325 17.95 1.92 15.29
CA LYS A 325 19.19 2.32 15.97
C LYS A 325 19.72 3.66 15.49
N ARG A 326 19.65 3.92 14.18
CA ARG A 326 19.98 5.20 13.55
C ARG A 326 19.09 6.34 14.05
N PHE A 327 17.80 6.07 14.28
CA PHE A 327 16.86 7.04 14.85
C PHE A 327 17.24 7.39 16.28
N ASP A 328 17.44 6.38 17.13
CA ASP A 328 17.83 6.56 18.54
C ASP A 328 19.17 7.30 18.68
N LYS A 329 20.12 7.03 17.77
CA LYS A 329 21.43 7.70 17.71
C LYS A 329 21.43 9.02 16.94
N LYS A 330 20.29 9.45 16.40
CA LYS A 330 20.12 10.71 15.65
C LYS A 330 21.10 10.87 14.48
N THR A 331 21.39 9.80 13.75
CA THR A 331 22.29 9.86 12.57
C THR A 331 21.68 10.70 11.44
N SER A 332 22.49 11.10 10.45
CA SER A 332 22.02 11.79 9.23
C SER A 332 21.48 10.84 8.15
N GLU A 333 21.81 9.55 8.23
CA GLU A 333 21.32 8.50 7.33
C GLU A 333 19.81 8.24 7.49
N SER A 334 19.23 7.49 6.54
CA SER A 334 17.85 6.99 6.63
C SER A 334 17.62 6.28 7.97
N LYS A 335 16.55 6.66 8.65
CA LYS A 335 16.23 6.25 10.03
C LYS A 335 14.73 6.26 10.24
N TYR A 336 14.23 5.47 11.18
CA TYR A 336 12.80 5.40 11.47
C TYR A 336 12.50 5.22 12.95
N ASN A 337 11.43 5.84 13.43
CA ASN A 337 11.04 5.79 14.82
C ASN A 337 10.42 4.44 15.17
N TYR A 338 10.89 3.82 16.27
CA TYR A 338 10.34 2.58 16.79
C TYR A 338 8.84 2.69 17.12
N ASP A 339 8.41 3.82 17.69
CA ASP A 339 7.03 3.96 18.20
C ASP A 339 5.98 4.12 17.07
N ASP A 340 6.45 4.42 15.86
CA ASP A 340 5.66 4.55 14.62
C ASP A 340 5.76 3.29 13.73
N LEU A 341 6.49 2.26 14.18
CA LEU A 341 6.66 0.98 13.49
C LEU A 341 5.81 -0.11 14.16
N ALA A 342 5.23 -0.99 13.35
CA ALA A 342 4.70 -2.27 13.81
C ALA A 342 5.19 -3.40 12.90
N VAL A 343 5.64 -4.50 13.50
CA VAL A 343 6.01 -5.71 12.77
C VAL A 343 5.29 -6.90 13.38
N TYR A 344 4.56 -7.65 12.54
CA TYR A 344 3.83 -8.84 12.95
C TYR A 344 4.21 -10.04 12.10
N GLN A 345 4.32 -11.21 12.72
CA GLN A 345 4.30 -12.48 12.02
C GLN A 345 2.87 -12.98 11.92
N VAL A 346 2.44 -13.30 10.69
CA VAL A 346 1.18 -13.99 10.41
C VAL A 346 1.47 -15.49 10.42
N ALA A 347 1.00 -16.17 11.46
CA ALA A 347 1.19 -17.60 11.68
C ALA A 347 -0.05 -18.22 12.36
N ASP A 348 -0.36 -19.47 12.03
CA ASP A 348 -1.46 -20.27 12.61
C ASP A 348 -2.87 -19.64 12.58
N GLY A 349 -3.05 -18.61 11.73
CA GLY A 349 -4.27 -17.82 11.60
C GLY A 349 -4.41 -16.67 12.60
N GLY A 350 -3.35 -16.33 13.33
CA GLY A 350 -3.26 -15.17 14.22
C GLY A 350 -2.13 -14.20 13.84
N LEU A 351 -1.89 -13.22 14.72
CA LEU A 351 -0.74 -12.31 14.65
C LEU A 351 0.14 -12.47 15.89
N ILE A 352 1.45 -12.60 15.66
CA ILE A 352 2.47 -12.52 16.71
C ILE A 352 3.16 -11.17 16.57
N ASN A 353 3.09 -10.34 17.61
CA ASN A 353 3.79 -9.05 17.63
C ASN A 353 5.29 -9.27 17.84
N LEU A 354 6.11 -8.75 16.92
CA LEU A 354 7.56 -8.90 16.94
C LEU A 354 8.28 -7.68 17.53
N MET A 355 7.56 -6.63 17.92
CA MET A 355 8.14 -5.45 18.55
C MET A 355 8.54 -5.76 19.99
N ALA A 356 9.83 -5.95 20.26
CA ALA A 356 10.36 -6.21 21.59
C ALA A 356 10.46 -4.90 22.40
N GLN A 357 9.53 -4.70 23.33
CA GLN A 357 9.37 -3.43 24.06
C GLN A 357 10.59 -3.07 24.91
N ASN A 358 11.21 -4.05 25.58
CA ASN A 358 12.33 -3.81 26.49
C ASN A 358 13.62 -3.39 25.78
N GLU A 359 13.79 -3.81 24.53
CA GLU A 359 15.05 -3.67 23.79
C GLU A 359 14.95 -2.66 22.63
N ARG A 360 13.74 -2.13 22.36
CA ARG A 360 13.43 -1.25 21.22
C ARG A 360 13.96 -1.83 19.89
N LEU A 361 13.68 -3.10 19.66
CA LEU A 361 14.01 -3.81 18.41
C LEU A 361 12.87 -4.70 17.93
N VAL A 362 13.00 -5.17 16.71
CA VAL A 362 12.16 -6.18 16.08
C VAL A 362 12.82 -7.54 16.30
N ASN A 363 12.08 -8.46 16.93
CA ASN A 363 12.49 -9.86 17.07
C ASN A 363 12.51 -10.54 15.70
N THR A 364 13.71 -10.99 15.29
CA THR A 364 13.94 -11.62 13.98
C THR A 364 14.09 -13.14 14.06
N ASN A 365 14.03 -13.74 15.26
CA ASN A 365 14.17 -15.18 15.47
C ASN A 365 13.28 -16.02 14.54
N PRO A 366 12.00 -15.68 14.29
CA PRO A 366 11.15 -16.50 13.42
C PRO A 366 11.65 -16.64 11.97
N LEU A 367 12.58 -15.79 11.53
CA LEU A 367 13.19 -15.86 10.20
C LEU A 367 14.54 -16.58 10.20
N SER A 368 15.06 -16.93 11.38
CA SER A 368 16.31 -17.65 11.58
C SER A 368 16.10 -19.14 11.87
N ASP A 369 14.89 -19.55 12.28
CA ASP A 369 14.58 -20.94 12.64
C ASP A 369 14.93 -21.93 11.53
N THR A 370 14.58 -21.63 10.27
CA THR A 370 14.94 -22.48 9.12
C THR A 370 16.45 -22.62 8.95
N ILE A 371 17.21 -21.55 9.17
CA ILE A 371 18.67 -21.59 9.07
C ILE A 371 19.25 -22.44 10.21
N ASN A 372 18.73 -22.25 11.42
CA ASN A 372 19.14 -23.03 12.59
C ASN A 372 18.84 -24.52 12.41
N ASP A 373 17.68 -24.87 11.84
CA ASP A 373 17.30 -26.26 11.57
C ASP A 373 18.23 -26.92 10.55
N ILE A 374 18.63 -26.20 9.50
CA ILE A 374 19.64 -26.68 8.53
C ILE A 374 20.97 -26.95 9.24
N TYR A 375 21.43 -26.04 10.10
CA TYR A 375 22.67 -26.25 10.87
C TYR A 375 22.56 -27.43 11.83
N ASN A 376 21.44 -27.55 12.54
CA ASN A 376 21.17 -28.66 13.45
C ASN A 376 21.15 -30.01 12.71
N GLU A 377 20.60 -30.05 11.49
CA GLU A 377 20.62 -31.26 10.66
C GLU A 377 22.04 -31.59 10.19
N TYR A 378 22.83 -30.59 9.77
CA TYR A 378 24.23 -30.76 9.42
C TYR A 378 25.06 -31.31 10.59
N GLU A 379 24.92 -30.74 11.79
CA GLU A 379 25.64 -31.19 12.98
C GLU A 379 25.28 -32.61 13.40
N LYS A 380 24.02 -33.06 13.19
CA LYS A 380 23.61 -34.44 13.49
C LYS A 380 24.26 -35.49 12.59
N LEU A 381 24.83 -35.09 11.46
CA LEU A 381 25.47 -35.98 10.50
C LEU A 381 27.00 -36.09 10.69
N GLY A 382 27.59 -35.24 11.55
CA GLY A 382 29.00 -35.29 11.97
C GLY A 382 29.15 -35.94 13.33
#